data_AF-A0A6L4Z3L0-F1
#
_entry.id   AF-A0A6L4Z3L0-F1
#
_cell.length_a   1.000
_cell.length_b   1.000
_cell.length_c   1.000
_cell.angle_alpha   90.00
_cell.angle_beta   90.00
_cell.angle_gamma   90.00
#
_symmetry.space_group_name_H-M   'P 1'
#
loop_
_entity.id
_entity.type
_entity.pdbx_description
1 polymer ?
#
loop_
_entity_poly.entity_id
_entity_poly.type
_entity_poly.pdbx_seq_one_letter_code
_entity_poly.pdbx_strand_id
1 'polypeptide(L)'
;MKFNLDHAIDILSRTPNVLRVMLQGLPSEWVSNNEGENTWSPYDVLGHLIHAELTDWIVRTKMILEEGEGKPFERFDRHAQFEESKGKSIEELFTIF
;
A
#
# COMPACT_ATOMS: atom_id res chain seq x y z
N MET A 1 -9.73 21.44 2.32
CA MET A 1 -9.62 21.57 0.85
C MET A 1 -10.77 20.79 0.22
N LYS A 2 -11.37 21.23 -0.89
CA LYS A 2 -12.36 20.42 -1.62
C LYS A 2 -11.63 19.33 -2.43
N PHE A 3 -12.21 18.13 -2.51
CA PHE A 3 -11.66 17.05 -3.34
C PHE A 3 -11.62 17.47 -4.81
N ASN A 4 -10.52 17.15 -5.49
CA ASN A 4 -10.34 17.32 -6.92
C ASN A 4 -9.61 16.08 -7.45
N LEU A 5 -10.15 15.46 -8.49
CA LEU A 5 -9.64 14.20 -9.02
C LEU A 5 -8.24 14.33 -9.61
N ASP A 6 -7.98 15.38 -10.38
CA ASP A 6 -6.67 15.62 -11.02
C ASP A 6 -5.58 15.82 -9.96
N HIS A 7 -5.87 16.60 -8.91
CA HIS A 7 -4.94 16.78 -7.80
C HIS A 7 -4.71 15.49 -7.00
N ALA A 8 -5.71 14.61 -6.89
CA ALA A 8 -5.54 13.31 -6.24
C ALA A 8 -4.64 12.39 -7.08
N ILE A 9 -4.85 12.35 -8.40
CA ILE A 9 -4.00 11.59 -9.34
C ILE A 9 -2.56 12.08 -9.27
N ASP A 10 -2.35 13.40 -9.11
CA ASP A 10 -1.00 13.96 -8.97
C ASP A 10 -0.25 13.36 -7.77
N ILE A 11 -0.89 13.23 -6.61
CA ILE A 11 -0.26 12.63 -5.44
C ILE A 11 -0.08 11.12 -5.63
N LEU A 12 -1.14 10.41 -6.03
CA LEU A 12 -1.13 8.94 -6.17
C LEU A 12 -0.05 8.47 -7.15
N SER A 13 0.10 9.14 -8.30
CA SER A 13 1.10 8.80 -9.32
C SER A 13 2.55 9.00 -8.87
N ARG A 14 2.79 9.87 -7.87
CA ARG A 14 4.13 10.18 -7.36
C ARG A 14 4.54 9.28 -6.20
N THR A 15 3.58 8.75 -5.43
CA THR A 15 3.85 7.98 -4.21
C THR A 15 4.83 6.81 -4.40
N PRO A 16 4.70 5.93 -5.42
CA PRO A 16 5.63 4.82 -5.59
C PRO A 16 7.08 5.28 -5.80
N ASN A 17 7.29 6.31 -6.61
CA ASN A 17 8.62 6.83 -6.88
C ASN A 17 9.21 7.56 -5.67
N VAL A 18 8.41 8.32 -4.92
CA VAL A 18 8.88 8.99 -3.70
C VAL A 18 9.35 7.97 -2.67
N LEU A 19 8.56 6.91 -2.41
CA LEU A 19 8.95 5.85 -1.48
C LEU A 19 10.21 5.12 -1.94
N ARG A 20 10.30 4.81 -3.25
CA ARG A 20 11.48 4.18 -3.84
C ARG A 20 12.72 5.03 -3.61
N VAL A 21 12.69 6.31 -3.98
CA VAL A 21 13.84 7.23 -3.85
C VAL A 21 14.26 7.37 -2.39
N MET A 22 13.31 7.37 -1.45
CA MET A 22 13.61 7.52 -0.03
C MET A 22 14.20 6.25 0.61
N LEU A 23 13.79 5.06 0.19
CA LEU A 23 14.07 3.81 0.92
C LEU A 23 15.00 2.85 0.18
N GLN A 24 15.09 2.93 -1.15
CA GLN A 24 15.87 1.98 -1.94
C GLN A 24 17.36 2.08 -1.61
N GLY A 25 18.00 0.92 -1.38
CA GLY A 25 19.44 0.82 -1.13
C GLY A 25 19.87 1.30 0.26
N LEU A 26 18.93 1.64 1.15
CA LEU A 26 19.23 1.90 2.55
C LEU A 26 19.66 0.60 3.27
N PRO A 27 20.46 0.70 4.33
CA PRO A 27 20.76 -0.45 5.19
C PRO A 27 19.48 -1.10 5.73
N SER A 28 19.51 -2.42 5.92
CA SER A 28 18.34 -3.19 6.37
C SER A 28 17.72 -2.64 7.66
N GLU A 29 18.54 -2.16 8.59
CA GLU A 29 18.09 -1.55 9.84
C GLU A 29 17.12 -0.38 9.64
N TRP A 30 17.28 0.43 8.58
CA TRP A 30 16.39 1.56 8.31
C TRP A 30 15.02 1.12 7.83
N VAL A 31 14.98 0.04 7.04
CA VAL A 31 13.73 -0.44 6.43
C VAL A 31 13.02 -1.47 7.30
N SER A 32 13.72 -2.10 8.26
CA SER A 32 13.16 -3.07 9.20
C SER A 32 12.84 -2.52 10.58
N ASN A 33 13.33 -1.33 10.94
CA ASN A 33 13.02 -0.71 12.23
C ASN A 33 11.59 -0.14 12.24
N ASN A 34 11.00 -0.02 13.42
CA ASN A 34 9.63 0.43 13.61
C ASN A 34 9.52 1.43 14.79
N GLU A 35 8.30 1.88 15.06
CA GLU A 35 8.00 2.90 16.08
C GLU A 35 7.79 2.30 17.49
N GLY A 36 8.14 1.02 17.70
CA GLY A 36 7.97 0.31 18.97
C GLY A 36 7.07 -0.92 18.86
N GLU A 37 6.67 -1.45 20.02
CA GLU A 37 5.91 -2.70 20.10
C GLU A 37 4.60 -2.62 19.30
N ASN A 38 4.31 -3.67 18.53
CA ASN A 38 3.10 -3.79 17.72
C ASN A 38 2.92 -2.69 16.63
N THR A 39 4.03 -2.11 16.15
CA THR A 39 4.06 -1.17 15.02
C THR A 39 4.73 -1.77 13.79
N TRP A 40 4.49 -1.16 12.63
CA TRP A 40 4.97 -1.64 11.34
C TRP A 40 6.26 -0.92 10.94
N SER A 41 7.18 -1.65 10.33
CA SER A 41 8.38 -1.08 9.72
C SER A 41 8.06 -0.46 8.36
N PRO A 42 8.95 0.35 7.76
CA PRO A 42 8.81 0.81 6.37
C PRO A 42 8.59 -0.35 5.38
N TYR A 43 9.24 -1.50 5.59
CA TYR A 43 9.01 -2.71 4.79
C TYR A 43 7.56 -3.20 4.90
N ASP A 44 7.04 -3.31 6.12
CA ASP A 44 5.67 -3.75 6.37
C ASP A 44 4.64 -2.76 5.81
N VAL A 45 4.90 -1.46 5.94
CA VAL A 45 4.04 -0.40 5.38
C VAL A 45 4.01 -0.48 3.85
N LEU A 46 5.15 -0.68 3.18
CA LEU A 46 5.19 -0.85 1.73
C LEU A 46 4.39 -2.09 1.30
N GLY A 47 4.58 -3.22 1.99
CA GLY A 47 3.79 -4.43 1.74
C GLY A 47 2.28 -4.21 1.93
N HIS A 48 1.89 -3.45 2.96
CA HIS A 48 0.49 -3.09 3.21
C HIS A 48 -0.10 -2.21 2.10
N LEU A 49 0.66 -1.23 1.61
CA LEU A 49 0.24 -0.39 0.48
C LEU A 49 0.01 -1.21 -0.78
N ILE A 50 0.92 -2.16 -1.08
CA ILE A 50 0.76 -3.10 -2.20
C ILE A 50 -0.53 -3.91 -2.06
N HIS A 51 -0.80 -4.46 -0.87
CA HIS A 51 -2.03 -5.23 -0.63
C HIS A 51 -3.28 -4.37 -0.89
N ALA A 52 -3.30 -3.12 -0.43
CA ALA A 52 -4.40 -2.19 -0.65
C ALA A 52 -4.64 -1.85 -2.13
N GLU A 53 -3.57 -1.69 -2.92
CA GLU A 53 -3.68 -1.48 -4.37
C GLU A 53 -4.31 -2.69 -5.08
N LEU A 54 -3.97 -3.91 -4.63
CA LEU A 54 -4.46 -5.14 -5.24
C LEU A 54 -5.90 -5.50 -4.85
N THR A 55 -6.31 -5.21 -3.61
CA THR A 55 -7.53 -5.78 -3.04
C THR A 55 -8.56 -4.75 -2.56
N ASP A 56 -8.18 -3.48 -2.39
CA ASP A 56 -9.05 -2.47 -1.77
C ASP A 56 -9.55 -1.43 -2.77
N TRP A 57 -8.71 -0.45 -3.16
CA TRP A 57 -9.18 0.80 -3.76
C TRP A 57 -9.94 0.63 -5.07
N ILE A 58 -9.31 -0.02 -6.05
CA ILE A 58 -9.92 -0.23 -7.38
C ILE A 58 -11.04 -1.27 -7.30
N VAL A 59 -10.89 -2.29 -6.46
CA VAL A 59 -11.91 -3.32 -6.24
C VAL A 59 -13.20 -2.70 -5.70
N ARG A 60 -13.10 -1.88 -4.64
CA ARG A 60 -14.27 -1.19 -4.09
C ARG A 60 -14.85 -0.15 -5.03
N THR A 61 -14.00 0.57 -5.77
CA THR A 61 -14.49 1.53 -6.79
C THR A 61 -15.35 0.81 -7.83
N LYS A 62 -14.92 -0.37 -8.31
CA LYS A 62 -15.73 -1.20 -9.21
C LYS A 62 -17.03 -1.68 -8.56
N MET A 63 -16.97 -2.17 -7.32
CA MET A 63 -18.16 -2.58 -6.57
C MET A 63 -19.19 -1.44 -6.45
N ILE A 64 -18.74 -0.21 -6.16
CA ILE A 64 -19.65 0.96 -6.08
C ILE A 64 -20.32 1.21 -7.43
N LEU A 65 -19.56 1.13 -8.53
CA LEU A 65 -20.08 1.37 -9.88
C LEU A 65 -21.03 0.27 -10.37
N GLU A 66 -20.80 -0.98 -9.96
CA GLU A 66 -21.55 -2.16 -10.40
C GLU A 66 -22.77 -2.45 -9.52
N GLU A 67 -22.62 -2.37 -8.20
CA GLU A 67 -23.62 -2.84 -7.21
C GLU A 67 -24.32 -1.70 -6.47
N GLY A 68 -23.82 -0.47 -6.59
CA GLY A 68 -24.33 0.68 -5.84
C GLY A 68 -24.32 0.44 -4.33
N GLU A 69 -25.46 0.67 -3.69
CA GLU A 69 -25.64 0.51 -2.23
C GLU A 69 -26.16 -0.89 -1.84
N GLY A 70 -26.39 -1.78 -2.81
CA GLY A 70 -27.07 -3.07 -2.59
C GLY A 70 -26.22 -4.16 -1.93
N LYS A 71 -24.89 -3.98 -1.89
CA LYS A 71 -23.94 -4.97 -1.36
C LYS A 71 -22.90 -4.32 -0.45
N PRO A 72 -22.64 -4.85 0.77
CA PRO A 72 -21.53 -4.38 1.58
C PRO A 72 -20.19 -4.76 0.96
N PHE A 73 -19.15 -3.97 1.25
CA PHE A 73 -17.79 -4.33 0.84
C PHE A 73 -17.30 -5.62 1.48
N GLU A 74 -16.46 -6.33 0.75
CA GLU A 74 -15.71 -7.47 1.28
C GLU A 74 -14.76 -6.99 2.39
N ARG A 75 -14.49 -7.89 3.35
CA ARG A 75 -13.55 -7.61 4.45
C ARG A 75 -12.14 -7.46 3.90
N PHE A 76 -11.45 -6.42 4.34
CA PHE A 76 -10.05 -6.16 4.00
C PHE A 76 -9.12 -6.78 5.04
N ASP A 77 -8.15 -7.56 4.60
CA ASP A 77 -7.13 -8.14 5.48
C ASP A 77 -6.01 -7.12 5.71
N ARG A 78 -6.07 -6.46 6.87
CA ARG A 78 -5.09 -5.43 7.25
C ARG A 78 -3.67 -5.96 7.47
N HIS A 79 -3.49 -7.26 7.57
CA HIS A 79 -2.22 -7.90 7.92
C HIS A 79 -1.71 -8.88 6.86
N ALA A 80 -2.38 -8.96 5.70
CA ALA A 80 -2.02 -9.85 4.60
C ALA A 80 -0.57 -9.68 4.14
N GLN A 81 -0.01 -8.47 4.24
CA GLN A 81 1.37 -8.17 3.86
C GLN A 81 2.40 -9.05 4.57
N PHE A 82 2.11 -9.50 5.80
CA PHE A 82 3.04 -10.34 6.56
C PHE A 82 3.20 -11.73 5.95
N GLU A 83 2.19 -12.24 5.24
CA GLU A 83 2.28 -13.49 4.48
C GLU A 83 2.69 -13.21 3.04
N GLU A 84 2.06 -12.24 2.39
CA GLU A 84 2.28 -11.91 0.98
C GLU A 84 3.71 -11.43 0.70
N SER A 85 4.36 -10.76 1.67
CA SER A 85 5.72 -10.23 1.53
C SER A 85 6.80 -11.19 2.03
N LYS A 86 6.47 -12.39 2.50
CA LYS A 86 7.49 -13.33 3.02
C LYS A 86 8.50 -13.69 1.95
N GLY A 87 9.77 -13.69 2.36
CA GLY A 87 10.90 -14.06 1.51
C GLY A 87 11.24 -13.07 0.40
N LYS A 88 10.53 -11.93 0.32
CA LYS A 88 10.85 -10.85 -0.62
C LYS A 88 11.84 -9.86 0.01
N SER A 89 12.64 -9.24 -0.83
CA SER A 89 13.42 -8.05 -0.54
C SER A 89 12.57 -6.79 -0.72
N ILE A 90 13.01 -5.66 -0.15
CA ILE A 90 12.31 -4.39 -0.37
C ILE A 90 12.41 -3.95 -1.83
N GLU A 91 13.50 -4.31 -2.52
CA GLU A 91 13.68 -4.10 -3.95
C GLU A 91 12.60 -4.83 -4.76
N GLU A 92 12.30 -6.08 -4.41
CA GLU A 92 11.20 -6.84 -5.05
C GLU A 92 9.84 -6.20 -4.76
N LEU A 93 9.59 -5.72 -3.53
CA LEU A 93 8.35 -5.00 -3.23
C LEU A 93 8.19 -3.76 -4.10
N PHE A 94 9.27 -3.00 -4.33
CA PHE A 94 9.22 -1.88 -5.27
C PHE A 94 9.01 -2.31 -6.73
N THR A 95 9.32 -3.54 -7.14
CA THR A 95 8.93 -3.97 -8.51
C THR A 95 7.43 -4.21 -8.65
N ILE A 96 6.74 -4.44 -7.53
CA ILE A 96 5.30 -4.70 -7.47
C ILE A 96 4.51 -3.39 -7.26
N PHE A 97 5.03 -2.49 -6.42
CA PHE A 97 4.42 -1.19 -6.09
C PHE A 97 4.68 -0.11 -7.15
#